data_AF-A0A662CTH1-F1
#
_entry.id   AF-A0A662CTH1-F1
#
_cell.length_a   1.000
_cell.length_b   1.000
_cell.length_c   1.000
_cell.angle_alpha   90.00
_cell.angle_beta   90.00
_cell.angle_gamma   90.00
#
_symmetry.space_group_name_H-M   'P 1'
#
loop_
_entity.id
_entity.type
_entity.pdbx_description
1 polymer ?
#
loop_
_entity_poly.entity_id
_entity_poly.type
_entity_poly.pdbx_seq_one_letter_code
_entity_poly.pdbx_strand_id
1 'polypeptide(L)'
;PELRSDFTITAWIALGAYPWNWAPIIAQENTISLNSNLDSYYWPYDILVNSPKDGFYFGVSPEGYLGFMLGTNKGWVICKSEEKLPLRKWVHVAAVFRRQTGIELYINGKKEGEKAGRYLFFQAKEEPLRIGMNREKREPAYPVRPFATLACWYSFDGMMDEIKILGEALPKEEIASSFRAELPKNEPELPARIMPSGPEGPGKFGAYYTTLNYYPEWDRLWPVAKDADVVVQFDNSPVRVVFWRGTRYSPVWVMDKMYLMADQSIENFTDQDGCQEHMLDYQCQFSHVRIVENTEARVVVHWRYSPVSANGARSQVDPISGWPDWVDEYYTFYPDQVGVRKVILHTKADEIIDYPHPDNIIPLCHPGQTPEDVIDLRALTLMNLKGKTKTYDWHSGPPKIDNEKGEYLHFGDQPEEKPIVLMINFKSRYKPYEIFETGCRVRIYGIEYRGGISHFPWWNHWPVAQIPSDGRYCLAPDRASHFCLAWSDPPPHKGEANTFWWAWIYGATDKPVESLLPLAKSWINPPEMKVISQGYKSSGYDMTQRAYVISKVVKKVRPLSLELVPAANATLYNPAIYIKNWGESKLLLKSGQETLTRNKYRAGYVRRPERTDLVIWLKMEAKKPVKITVVPE
;
A
#
# COMPACT_ATOMS: atom_id res chain seq x y z
N PRO A 1 21.21 -38.90 1.13
CA PRO A 1 21.02 -40.38 1.09
C PRO A 1 21.10 -40.85 -0.36
N GLU A 2 21.69 -42.02 -0.65
CA GLU A 2 21.66 -42.56 -2.01
C GLU A 2 20.31 -43.26 -2.25
N LEU A 3 19.60 -42.84 -3.29
CA LEU A 3 18.27 -43.34 -3.65
C LEU A 3 18.38 -44.12 -4.96
N ARG A 4 18.13 -45.43 -4.96
CA ARG A 4 18.48 -46.31 -6.09
C ARG A 4 17.32 -46.94 -6.86
N SER A 5 16.16 -47.17 -6.25
CA SER A 5 15.05 -47.87 -6.93
C SER A 5 13.69 -47.31 -6.58
N ASP A 6 13.27 -47.50 -5.34
CA ASP A 6 11.97 -47.14 -4.80
C ASP A 6 12.21 -46.37 -3.51
N PHE A 7 11.44 -45.34 -3.24
CA PHE A 7 11.65 -44.53 -2.05
C PHE A 7 10.40 -43.75 -1.66
N THR A 8 10.38 -43.28 -0.41
CA THR A 8 9.30 -42.46 0.15
C THR A 8 9.90 -41.22 0.79
N ILE A 9 9.26 -40.09 0.57
CA ILE A 9 9.55 -38.84 1.27
C ILE A 9 8.29 -38.45 2.02
N THR A 10 8.42 -38.07 3.28
CA THR A 10 7.28 -37.59 4.07
C THR A 10 7.68 -36.46 5.01
N ALA A 11 6.73 -35.62 5.37
CA ALA A 11 6.91 -34.49 6.27
C ALA A 11 5.57 -34.07 6.89
N TRP A 12 5.64 -33.45 8.06
CA TRP A 12 4.58 -32.57 8.56
C TRP A 12 4.87 -31.14 8.13
N ILE A 13 3.88 -30.46 7.57
CA ILE A 13 4.01 -29.07 7.13
C ILE A 13 2.81 -28.24 7.59
N ALA A 14 3.02 -26.94 7.79
CA ALA A 14 1.95 -25.98 7.98
C ALA A 14 2.25 -24.69 7.22
N LEU A 15 1.48 -24.40 6.17
CA LEU A 15 1.68 -23.24 5.32
C LEU A 15 1.17 -21.95 5.98
N GLY A 16 2.03 -20.95 6.14
CA GLY A 16 1.63 -19.60 6.53
C GLY A 16 1.00 -18.82 5.38
N ALA A 17 1.53 -19.01 4.17
CA ALA A 17 0.98 -18.52 2.91
C ALA A 17 1.45 -19.41 1.75
N TYR A 18 0.75 -19.36 0.64
CA TYR A 18 1.18 -20.04 -0.56
C TYR A 18 2.47 -19.43 -1.11
N PRO A 19 3.35 -20.26 -1.68
CA PRO A 19 4.60 -19.83 -2.27
C PRO A 19 4.46 -18.82 -3.43
N TRP A 20 5.49 -18.00 -3.66
CA TRP A 20 5.50 -17.02 -4.77
C TRP A 20 5.56 -17.69 -6.16
N ASN A 21 6.26 -18.82 -6.22
CA ASN A 21 6.30 -19.87 -7.25
C ASN A 21 6.47 -21.19 -6.48
N TRP A 22 6.83 -22.33 -7.07
CA TRP A 22 7.12 -23.54 -6.31
C TRP A 22 8.18 -23.32 -5.22
N ALA A 23 7.88 -23.80 -4.02
CA ALA A 23 8.82 -23.86 -2.90
C ALA A 23 9.02 -25.31 -2.44
N PRO A 24 10.27 -25.74 -2.22
CA PRO A 24 10.54 -27.12 -1.86
C PRO A 24 10.25 -27.32 -0.37
N ILE A 25 9.58 -28.43 -0.07
CA ILE A 25 9.68 -29.04 1.25
C ILE A 25 11.09 -29.62 1.35
N ILE A 26 11.45 -30.43 0.36
CA ILE A 26 12.78 -31.00 0.21
C ILE A 26 13.08 -31.27 -1.27
N ALA A 27 14.30 -30.96 -1.70
CA ALA A 27 14.72 -31.13 -3.08
C ALA A 27 16.21 -31.49 -3.19
N GLN A 28 16.54 -32.28 -4.20
CA GLN A 28 17.90 -32.52 -4.67
C GLN A 28 17.79 -32.67 -6.18
N GLU A 29 17.96 -31.58 -6.93
CA GLU A 29 17.72 -31.50 -8.36
C GLU A 29 18.67 -30.52 -9.04
N ASN A 30 18.91 -30.70 -10.35
CA ASN A 30 19.82 -29.86 -11.13
C ASN A 30 19.13 -29.04 -12.25
N THR A 31 17.80 -29.00 -12.32
CA THR A 31 17.07 -28.24 -13.35
C THR A 31 17.35 -26.74 -13.29
N ILE A 32 17.28 -26.07 -14.43
CA ILE A 32 17.59 -24.66 -14.62
C ILE A 32 16.38 -24.00 -15.26
N SER A 33 15.86 -22.95 -14.62
CA SER A 33 14.78 -22.12 -15.17
C SER A 33 15.31 -21.33 -16.35
N LEU A 34 14.43 -21.10 -17.33
CA LEU A 34 14.63 -20.00 -18.25
C LEU A 34 14.55 -18.66 -17.51
N ASN A 35 13.65 -18.54 -16.51
CA ASN A 35 13.26 -17.25 -15.90
C ASN A 35 12.91 -16.29 -17.04
N SER A 36 11.84 -16.64 -17.76
CA SER A 36 11.39 -15.92 -18.94
C SER A 36 10.68 -14.64 -18.51
N ASN A 37 11.40 -13.52 -18.55
CA ASN A 37 10.77 -12.20 -18.46
C ASN A 37 9.91 -11.86 -19.69
N LEU A 38 9.69 -12.77 -20.63
CA LEU A 38 8.91 -12.50 -21.85
C LEU A 38 7.52 -13.13 -21.82
N ASP A 39 7.21 -13.98 -20.83
CA ASP A 39 5.95 -14.71 -20.78
C ASP A 39 5.49 -15.00 -19.33
N SER A 40 4.34 -15.65 -19.19
CA SER A 40 3.79 -15.99 -17.86
C SER A 40 4.12 -17.42 -17.42
N TYR A 41 4.93 -18.16 -18.18
CA TYR A 41 5.40 -19.47 -17.75
C TYR A 41 6.39 -19.30 -16.60
N TYR A 42 6.37 -20.28 -15.72
CA TYR A 42 7.19 -20.29 -14.53
C TYR A 42 7.57 -21.73 -14.21
N TRP A 43 8.60 -21.92 -13.40
CA TRP A 43 9.09 -23.26 -13.07
C TRP A 43 7.98 -24.16 -12.51
N PRO A 44 7.88 -25.44 -12.91
CA PRO A 44 8.79 -26.22 -13.76
C PRO A 44 8.47 -26.15 -15.25
N TYR A 45 7.55 -25.29 -15.68
CA TYR A 45 7.08 -25.22 -17.07
C TYR A 45 8.04 -24.42 -17.98
N ASP A 46 8.94 -23.64 -17.40
CA ASP A 46 9.96 -22.84 -18.09
C ASP A 46 11.37 -23.46 -18.02
N ILE A 47 11.51 -24.74 -17.64
CA ILE A 47 12.83 -25.38 -17.57
C ILE A 47 13.52 -25.29 -18.95
N LEU A 48 14.77 -24.81 -18.98
CA LEU A 48 15.55 -24.67 -20.21
C LEU A 48 15.57 -25.99 -21.00
N VAL A 49 15.44 -25.90 -22.32
CA VAL A 49 15.36 -27.08 -23.20
C VAL A 49 16.50 -28.07 -22.96
N ASN A 50 17.72 -27.56 -22.83
CA ASN A 50 18.96 -28.32 -22.60
C ASN A 50 19.35 -28.43 -21.13
N SER A 51 18.45 -28.08 -20.20
CA SER A 51 18.69 -28.23 -18.76
C SER A 51 18.89 -29.70 -18.40
N PRO A 52 19.83 -30.02 -17.49
CA PRO A 52 19.85 -31.34 -16.89
C PRO A 52 18.57 -31.54 -16.07
N LYS A 53 18.11 -32.79 -15.99
CA LYS A 53 16.81 -33.16 -15.40
C LYS A 53 16.98 -34.34 -14.48
N ASP A 54 18.00 -34.28 -13.62
CA ASP A 54 18.26 -35.29 -12.60
C ASP A 54 17.75 -34.80 -11.25
N GLY A 55 17.42 -35.76 -10.39
CA GLY A 55 17.03 -35.53 -9.02
C GLY A 55 15.52 -35.47 -8.80
N PHE A 56 15.13 -34.97 -7.63
CA PHE A 56 13.73 -34.87 -7.23
C PHE A 56 13.42 -33.51 -6.61
N TYR A 57 12.16 -33.12 -6.70
CA TYR A 57 11.62 -31.94 -6.02
C TYR A 57 10.29 -32.31 -5.38
N PHE A 58 10.23 -32.29 -4.05
CA PHE A 58 8.98 -32.43 -3.31
C PHE A 58 8.62 -31.09 -2.69
N GLY A 59 7.50 -30.50 -3.10
CA GLY A 59 7.19 -29.13 -2.73
C GLY A 59 5.74 -28.72 -2.98
N VAL A 60 5.50 -27.43 -2.82
CA VAL A 60 4.16 -26.83 -2.91
C VAL A 60 4.14 -25.79 -4.03
N SER A 61 3.11 -25.84 -4.86
CA SER A 61 2.89 -24.93 -5.98
C SER A 61 2.40 -23.55 -5.52
N PRO A 62 2.49 -22.49 -6.34
CA PRO A 62 2.02 -21.15 -5.97
C PRO A 62 0.52 -21.05 -5.68
N GLU A 63 -0.28 -22.02 -6.14
CA GLU A 63 -1.73 -22.11 -5.88
C GLU A 63 -2.08 -23.03 -4.70
N GLY A 64 -1.07 -23.63 -4.05
CA GLY A 64 -1.23 -24.44 -2.84
C GLY A 64 -1.30 -25.95 -3.06
N TYR A 65 -0.98 -26.46 -4.25
CA TYR A 65 -1.01 -27.90 -4.50
C TYR A 65 0.31 -28.57 -4.11
N LEU A 66 0.24 -29.79 -3.58
CA LEU A 66 1.41 -30.62 -3.37
C LEU A 66 1.91 -31.14 -4.71
N GLY A 67 3.22 -31.19 -4.90
CA GLY A 67 3.80 -31.78 -6.10
C GLY A 67 5.09 -32.53 -5.82
N PHE A 68 5.29 -33.57 -6.62
CA PHE A 68 6.52 -34.33 -6.68
C PHE A 68 7.00 -34.40 -8.13
N MET A 69 8.17 -33.84 -8.38
CA MET A 69 8.83 -33.89 -9.67
C MET A 69 10.06 -34.78 -9.60
N LEU A 70 10.29 -35.53 -10.67
CA LEU A 70 11.32 -36.56 -10.71
C LEU A 70 12.05 -36.57 -12.06
N GLY A 71 13.37 -36.57 -11.97
CA GLY A 71 14.28 -36.80 -13.08
C GLY A 71 14.34 -38.27 -13.46
N THR A 72 13.93 -38.58 -14.70
CA THR A 72 13.82 -39.97 -15.16
C THR A 72 14.35 -40.18 -16.57
N ASN A 73 14.44 -41.45 -16.99
CA ASN A 73 14.67 -41.81 -18.40
C ASN A 73 13.60 -41.30 -19.38
N LYS A 74 12.48 -40.74 -18.90
CA LYS A 74 11.46 -40.06 -19.72
C LYS A 74 11.50 -38.53 -19.55
N GLY A 75 12.58 -37.99 -19.00
CA GLY A 75 12.73 -36.58 -18.66
C GLY A 75 12.14 -36.23 -17.28
N TRP A 76 11.78 -34.95 -17.12
CA TRP A 76 11.24 -34.40 -15.88
C TRP A 76 9.75 -34.72 -15.75
N VAL A 77 9.41 -35.68 -14.90
CA VAL A 77 8.03 -36.14 -14.67
C VAL A 77 7.43 -35.34 -13.52
N ILE A 78 6.23 -34.79 -13.72
CA ILE A 78 5.51 -34.00 -12.71
C ILE A 78 4.27 -34.77 -12.26
N CYS A 79 4.13 -34.97 -10.95
CA CYS A 79 2.90 -35.42 -10.28
C CYS A 79 2.43 -34.30 -9.35
N LYS A 80 1.13 -33.97 -9.38
CA LYS A 80 0.50 -32.89 -8.59
C LYS A 80 -0.73 -33.46 -7.89
N SER A 81 -1.04 -32.96 -6.69
CA SER A 81 -2.27 -33.32 -5.99
C SER A 81 -3.51 -32.72 -6.64
N GLU A 82 -4.65 -33.37 -6.45
CA GLU A 82 -5.99 -32.90 -6.85
C GLU A 82 -6.49 -31.81 -5.90
N GLU A 83 -6.20 -31.95 -4.61
CA GLU A 83 -6.61 -31.01 -3.56
C GLU A 83 -5.51 -30.02 -3.20
N LYS A 84 -5.93 -28.82 -2.78
CA LYS A 84 -5.05 -27.78 -2.23
C LYS A 84 -4.76 -28.06 -0.76
N LEU A 85 -3.55 -27.77 -0.33
CA LEU A 85 -3.16 -27.82 1.07
C LEU A 85 -3.83 -26.67 1.84
N PRO A 86 -4.46 -26.93 2.99
CA PRO A 86 -5.00 -25.86 3.82
C PRO A 86 -3.88 -24.97 4.38
N LEU A 87 -4.18 -23.68 4.51
CA LEU A 87 -3.31 -22.74 5.20
C LEU A 87 -3.48 -22.87 6.71
N ARG A 88 -2.39 -22.62 7.44
CA ARG A 88 -2.32 -22.50 8.90
C ARG A 88 -2.85 -23.72 9.66
N LYS A 89 -2.72 -24.91 9.07
CA LYS A 89 -3.02 -26.21 9.68
C LYS A 89 -1.86 -27.15 9.47
N TRP A 90 -1.62 -28.04 10.42
CA TRP A 90 -0.70 -29.15 10.21
C TRP A 90 -1.27 -30.12 9.18
N VAL A 91 -0.43 -30.50 8.23
CA VAL A 91 -0.75 -31.46 7.17
C VAL A 91 0.41 -32.43 7.05
N HIS A 92 0.11 -33.72 7.11
CA HIS A 92 1.08 -34.75 6.79
C HIS A 92 1.07 -34.97 5.28
N VAL A 93 2.23 -34.88 4.65
CA VAL A 93 2.38 -35.08 3.22
C VAL A 93 3.38 -36.19 2.94
N ALA A 94 3.13 -36.98 1.90
CA ALA A 94 4.09 -37.97 1.44
C ALA A 94 4.11 -38.09 -0.09
N ALA A 95 5.30 -38.34 -0.64
CA ALA A 95 5.52 -38.74 -2.01
C ALA A 95 6.15 -40.12 -2.03
N VAL A 96 5.56 -41.04 -2.78
CA VAL A 96 6.05 -42.40 -2.96
C VAL A 96 6.43 -42.60 -4.42
N PHE A 97 7.65 -43.05 -4.66
CA PHE A 97 8.11 -43.44 -5.98
C PHE A 97 8.35 -44.95 -6.04
N ARG A 98 7.72 -45.59 -7.03
CA ARG A 98 7.92 -47.00 -7.38
C ARG A 98 8.32 -47.08 -8.83
N ARG A 99 9.49 -47.66 -9.10
CA ARG A 99 10.02 -47.84 -10.46
C ARG A 99 9.02 -48.45 -11.45
N GLN A 100 8.19 -49.38 -10.98
CA GLN A 100 7.28 -50.16 -11.82
C GLN A 100 5.89 -49.53 -12.02
N THR A 101 5.43 -48.70 -11.08
CA THR A 101 4.05 -48.20 -11.08
C THR A 101 3.97 -46.67 -11.13
N GLY A 102 5.00 -45.95 -10.72
CA GLY A 102 5.10 -44.50 -10.90
C GLY A 102 5.16 -43.73 -9.58
N ILE A 103 4.53 -42.56 -9.57
CA ILE A 103 4.51 -41.64 -8.43
C ILE A 103 3.12 -41.64 -7.81
N GLU A 104 3.05 -41.65 -6.48
CA GLU A 104 1.83 -41.40 -5.71
C GLU A 104 2.08 -40.29 -4.68
N LEU A 105 1.10 -39.41 -4.51
CA LEU A 105 1.09 -38.34 -3.52
C LEU A 105 0.01 -38.61 -2.48
N TYR A 106 0.32 -38.34 -1.21
CA TYR A 106 -0.59 -38.50 -0.10
C TYR A 106 -0.67 -37.22 0.73
N ILE A 107 -1.89 -36.89 1.17
CA ILE A 107 -2.19 -35.81 2.10
C ILE A 107 -3.00 -36.41 3.24
N ASN A 108 -2.55 -36.26 4.49
CA ASN A 108 -3.18 -36.80 5.69
C ASN A 108 -3.52 -38.30 5.57
N GLY A 109 -2.60 -39.07 4.98
CA GLY A 109 -2.75 -40.52 4.79
C GLY A 109 -3.67 -40.95 3.63
N LYS A 110 -4.32 -40.01 2.93
CA LYS A 110 -5.16 -40.28 1.75
C LYS A 110 -4.37 -40.01 0.46
N LYS A 111 -4.51 -40.89 -0.53
CA LYS A 111 -3.91 -40.66 -1.87
C LYS A 111 -4.64 -39.51 -2.55
N GLU A 112 -3.90 -38.48 -2.95
CA GLU A 112 -4.41 -37.26 -3.57
C GLU A 112 -3.76 -36.94 -4.92
N GLY A 113 -2.83 -37.76 -5.40
CA GLY A 113 -2.25 -37.58 -6.73
C GLY A 113 -1.55 -38.84 -7.20
N GLU A 114 -1.55 -39.06 -8.51
CA GLU A 114 -0.89 -40.21 -9.12
C GLU A 114 -0.33 -39.84 -10.49
N LYS A 115 0.86 -40.36 -10.79
CA LYS A 115 1.42 -40.37 -12.14
C LYS A 115 1.91 -41.77 -12.46
N ALA A 116 1.04 -42.56 -13.07
CA ALA A 116 1.32 -43.93 -13.43
C ALA A 116 2.41 -44.03 -14.50
N GLY A 117 3.34 -44.96 -14.33
CA GLY A 117 4.35 -45.26 -15.34
C GLY A 117 5.52 -46.09 -14.84
N ARG A 118 6.33 -46.57 -15.78
CA ARG A 118 7.64 -47.19 -15.49
C ARG A 118 8.74 -46.16 -15.73
N TYR A 119 9.50 -45.87 -14.69
CA TYR A 119 10.51 -44.81 -14.69
C TYR A 119 11.81 -45.30 -14.05
N LEU A 120 12.93 -44.97 -14.66
CA LEU A 120 14.26 -45.10 -14.04
C LEU A 120 14.66 -43.75 -13.48
N PHE A 121 14.80 -43.65 -12.16
CA PHE A 121 15.22 -42.43 -11.47
C PHE A 121 16.71 -42.14 -11.68
N PHE A 122 17.04 -40.88 -11.97
CA PHE A 122 18.41 -40.38 -12.00
C PHE A 122 18.60 -39.40 -10.86
N GLN A 123 19.49 -39.70 -9.91
CA GLN A 123 19.77 -38.83 -8.79
C GLN A 123 20.77 -37.73 -9.18
N ALA A 124 20.50 -36.48 -8.82
CA ALA A 124 21.46 -35.39 -8.93
C ALA A 124 22.52 -35.49 -7.80
N LYS A 125 23.45 -36.45 -7.92
CA LYS A 125 24.40 -36.81 -6.85
C LYS A 125 25.33 -35.68 -6.42
N GLU A 126 25.65 -34.78 -7.34
CA GLU A 126 26.53 -33.62 -7.10
C GLU A 126 25.79 -32.43 -6.46
N GLU A 127 24.45 -32.45 -6.45
CA GLU A 127 23.66 -31.38 -5.86
C GLU A 127 23.42 -31.62 -4.36
N PRO A 128 23.51 -30.58 -3.51
CA PRO A 128 23.18 -30.70 -2.11
C PRO A 128 21.67 -30.92 -1.93
N LEU A 129 21.32 -31.72 -0.93
CA LEU A 129 19.95 -31.83 -0.44
C LEU A 129 19.54 -30.52 0.24
N ARG A 130 18.42 -29.93 -0.17
CA ARG A 130 17.90 -28.65 0.34
C ARG A 130 16.53 -28.85 0.95
N ILE A 131 16.27 -28.12 2.04
CA ILE A 131 14.97 -28.07 2.72
C ILE A 131 14.50 -26.62 2.67
N GLY A 132 13.23 -26.38 2.33
CA GLY A 132 12.58 -25.08 2.49
C GLY A 132 12.99 -23.97 1.53
N MET A 133 14.04 -24.10 0.72
CA MET A 133 14.48 -23.01 -0.17
C MET A 133 14.95 -23.52 -1.53
N ASN A 134 14.61 -22.78 -2.58
CA ASN A 134 15.04 -23.08 -3.95
C ASN A 134 16.57 -23.04 -4.09
N ARG A 135 17.10 -23.80 -5.07
CA ARG A 135 18.54 -23.86 -5.38
C ARG A 135 19.05 -22.63 -6.12
N GLU A 136 18.19 -21.99 -6.89
CA GLU A 136 18.45 -20.78 -7.65
C GLU A 136 17.33 -19.75 -7.48
N LYS A 137 17.60 -18.51 -7.90
CA LYS A 137 16.55 -17.48 -8.01
C LYS A 137 15.49 -17.93 -9.00
N ARG A 138 14.23 -17.66 -8.67
CA ARG A 138 13.07 -18.03 -9.49
C ARG A 138 12.16 -16.83 -9.62
N GLU A 139 11.59 -16.62 -10.80
CA GLU A 139 10.55 -15.60 -10.98
C GLU A 139 9.28 -15.95 -10.19
N PRO A 140 8.63 -14.98 -9.53
CA PRO A 140 7.29 -15.17 -8.98
C PRO A 140 6.31 -15.59 -10.09
N ALA A 141 5.49 -16.59 -9.81
CA ALA A 141 4.40 -16.97 -10.69
C ALA A 141 3.29 -15.91 -10.70
N TYR A 142 2.50 -15.87 -11.77
CA TYR A 142 1.38 -14.93 -11.97
C TYR A 142 1.77 -13.43 -11.93
N PRO A 143 2.83 -13.02 -12.65
CA PRO A 143 3.14 -11.60 -12.80
C PRO A 143 2.01 -10.88 -13.53
N VAL A 144 1.84 -9.60 -13.22
CA VAL A 144 1.02 -8.70 -14.06
C VAL A 144 1.80 -8.36 -15.32
N ARG A 145 3.07 -7.98 -15.14
CA ARG A 145 4.01 -7.67 -16.23
C ARG A 145 5.23 -8.58 -16.14
N PRO A 146 5.29 -9.66 -16.94
CA PRO A 146 6.47 -10.53 -17.01
C PRO A 146 7.79 -9.80 -17.24
N PHE A 147 7.81 -8.83 -18.16
CA PHE A 147 9.03 -8.10 -18.56
C PHE A 147 9.62 -7.23 -17.45
N ALA A 148 8.80 -6.87 -16.46
CA ALA A 148 9.17 -6.09 -15.29
C ALA A 148 9.08 -6.91 -13.99
N THR A 149 9.21 -8.25 -14.09
CA THR A 149 9.29 -9.17 -12.96
C THR A 149 10.64 -9.88 -12.96
N LEU A 150 11.35 -9.86 -11.83
CA LEU A 150 12.69 -10.42 -11.74
C LEU A 150 12.74 -11.69 -10.90
N ALA A 151 13.62 -12.61 -11.29
CA ALA A 151 13.95 -13.77 -10.48
C ALA A 151 14.52 -13.36 -9.11
N CYS A 152 13.99 -13.95 -8.04
CA CYS A 152 14.40 -13.63 -6.68
C CYS A 152 14.48 -14.88 -5.81
N TRP A 153 14.99 -14.70 -4.59
CA TRP A 153 15.04 -15.74 -3.58
C TRP A 153 13.76 -15.70 -2.75
N TYR A 154 13.13 -16.86 -2.57
CA TYR A 154 12.12 -17.08 -1.56
C TYR A 154 12.19 -18.51 -1.04
N SER A 155 11.65 -18.68 0.15
CA SER A 155 11.57 -19.94 0.86
C SER A 155 10.11 -20.35 1.01
N PHE A 156 9.91 -21.61 1.40
CA PHE A 156 8.67 -22.09 1.93
C PHE A 156 8.24 -21.19 3.10
N ASP A 157 7.01 -20.69 3.03
CA ASP A 157 6.44 -19.79 4.01
C ASP A 157 5.56 -20.61 4.96
N GLY A 158 6.15 -21.07 6.08
CA GLY A 158 5.45 -21.90 7.05
C GLY A 158 6.38 -22.70 7.95
N MET A 159 5.82 -23.70 8.63
CA MET A 159 6.53 -24.64 9.49
C MET A 159 6.72 -25.98 8.79
N MET A 160 7.83 -26.66 9.09
CA MET A 160 8.08 -28.05 8.69
C MET A 160 8.56 -28.83 9.90
N ASP A 161 8.17 -30.08 9.99
CA ASP A 161 8.62 -31.01 11.03
C ASP A 161 8.72 -32.44 10.48
N GLU A 162 9.50 -33.29 11.14
CA GLU A 162 9.60 -34.73 10.86
C GLU A 162 9.82 -35.08 9.38
N ILE A 163 10.70 -34.35 8.69
CA ILE A 163 11.05 -34.62 7.29
C ILE A 163 11.88 -35.91 7.21
N LYS A 164 11.31 -36.94 6.57
CA LYS A 164 11.91 -38.28 6.45
C LYS A 164 12.11 -38.64 4.97
N ILE A 165 13.27 -39.22 4.66
CA ILE A 165 13.54 -39.89 3.38
C ILE A 165 13.82 -41.36 3.68
N LEU A 166 13.00 -42.24 3.12
CA LEU A 166 13.07 -43.69 3.30
C LEU A 166 13.50 -44.34 1.98
N GLY A 167 14.47 -45.24 2.03
CA GLY A 167 14.98 -45.97 0.86
C GLY A 167 14.05 -47.07 0.33
N GLU A 168 12.77 -47.00 0.66
CA GLU A 168 11.73 -47.95 0.26
C GLU A 168 10.40 -47.23 -0.02
N ALA A 169 9.54 -47.86 -0.82
CA ALA A 169 8.21 -47.33 -1.15
C ALA A 169 7.14 -47.85 -0.18
N LEU A 170 6.77 -47.03 0.81
CA LEU A 170 5.80 -47.40 1.85
C LEU A 170 4.42 -47.70 1.24
N PRO A 171 3.75 -48.77 1.69
CA PRO A 171 2.36 -49.06 1.28
C PRO A 171 1.41 -48.01 1.86
N LYS A 172 0.25 -47.82 1.20
CA LYS A 172 -0.74 -46.81 1.59
C LYS A 172 -1.22 -46.99 3.05
N GLU A 173 -1.32 -48.22 3.53
CA GLU A 173 -1.76 -48.57 4.88
C GLU A 173 -0.79 -48.06 5.94
N GLU A 174 0.52 -48.11 5.64
CA GLU A 174 1.56 -47.63 6.54
C GLU A 174 1.58 -46.11 6.59
N ILE A 175 1.50 -45.43 5.44
CA ILE A 175 1.40 -43.96 5.37
C ILE A 175 0.20 -43.45 6.17
N ALA A 176 -0.96 -44.11 6.01
CA ALA A 176 -2.15 -43.77 6.76
C ALA A 176 -2.01 -44.05 8.27
N SER A 177 -1.25 -45.07 8.64
CA SER A 177 -1.00 -45.40 10.05
C SER A 177 -0.01 -44.43 10.69
N SER A 178 1.06 -44.06 10.00
CA SER A 178 2.02 -43.04 10.46
C SER A 178 1.34 -41.69 10.66
N PHE A 179 0.50 -41.25 9.70
CA PHE A 179 -0.31 -40.04 9.87
C PHE A 179 -1.15 -40.06 11.15
N ARG A 180 -1.85 -41.16 11.42
CA ARG A 180 -2.70 -41.29 12.63
C ARG A 180 -1.88 -41.32 13.92
N ALA A 181 -0.72 -41.99 13.90
CA ALA A 181 0.13 -42.15 15.06
C ALA A 181 0.88 -40.87 15.43
N GLU A 182 1.24 -40.06 14.44
CA GLU A 182 2.06 -38.85 14.58
C GLU A 182 1.24 -37.56 14.55
N LEU A 183 -0.09 -37.64 14.69
CA LEU A 183 -0.97 -36.47 14.61
C LEU A 183 -0.56 -35.40 15.66
N PRO A 184 -0.23 -34.17 15.25
CA PRO A 184 0.14 -33.10 16.18
C PRO A 184 -0.98 -32.82 17.17
N LYS A 185 -0.62 -32.70 18.45
CA LYS A 185 -1.57 -32.38 19.54
C LYS A 185 -2.03 -30.92 19.51
N ASN A 186 -1.21 -30.04 18.95
CA ASN A 186 -1.43 -28.61 18.91
C ASN A 186 -1.51 -28.13 17.47
N GLU A 187 -2.29 -27.08 17.24
CA GLU A 187 -2.27 -26.32 15.98
C GLU A 187 -0.89 -25.68 15.74
N PRO A 188 -0.51 -25.39 14.48
CA PRO A 188 0.77 -24.75 14.19
C PRO A 188 0.81 -23.32 14.74
N GLU A 189 1.90 -22.99 15.44
CA GLU A 189 2.12 -21.68 16.05
C GLU A 189 2.63 -20.67 15.01
N LEU A 190 1.81 -20.37 14.01
CA LEU A 190 2.10 -19.32 13.04
C LEU A 190 1.61 -17.97 13.59
N PRO A 191 2.40 -16.88 13.61
CA PRO A 191 1.92 -15.59 14.06
C PRO A 191 0.81 -15.06 13.15
N ALA A 192 -0.09 -14.26 13.72
CA ALA A 192 -1.02 -13.45 12.93
C ALA A 192 -0.22 -12.39 12.17
N ARG A 193 -0.63 -12.09 10.94
CA ARG A 193 0.05 -11.14 10.07
C ARG A 193 -0.86 -9.94 9.87
N ILE A 194 -1.00 -9.11 10.90
CA ILE A 194 -1.86 -7.93 10.84
C ILE A 194 -0.99 -6.72 10.54
N MET A 195 -1.26 -6.03 9.43
CA MET A 195 -0.48 -4.83 9.07
C MET A 195 -0.56 -3.81 10.20
N PRO A 196 0.58 -3.35 10.71
CA PRO A 196 0.59 -2.57 11.93
C PRO A 196 0.06 -1.18 11.67
N SER A 197 -0.66 -0.66 12.66
CA SER A 197 -1.38 0.59 12.51
C SER A 197 -1.16 1.57 13.66
N GLY A 198 -0.24 1.29 14.58
CA GLY A 198 -0.08 2.05 15.83
C GLY A 198 -1.14 1.70 16.89
N PRO A 199 -1.15 2.41 18.03
CA PRO A 199 -2.07 2.15 19.13
C PRO A 199 -3.55 2.29 18.73
N GLU A 200 -4.38 1.36 19.20
CA GLU A 200 -5.83 1.40 18.97
C GLU A 200 -6.52 2.50 19.80
N GLY A 201 -7.70 2.93 19.33
CA GLY A 201 -8.54 3.89 20.03
C GLY A 201 -8.09 5.35 19.90
N PRO A 202 -8.71 6.26 20.67
CA PRO A 202 -8.41 7.68 20.60
C PRO A 202 -7.01 7.98 21.13
N GLY A 203 -6.21 8.69 20.34
CA GLY A 203 -4.90 9.21 20.75
C GLY A 203 -4.96 10.68 21.14
N LYS A 204 -3.80 11.24 21.49
CA LYS A 204 -3.61 12.69 21.55
C LYS A 204 -3.26 13.17 20.14
N PHE A 205 -3.85 14.28 19.68
CA PHE A 205 -3.46 14.86 18.40
C PHE A 205 -1.96 15.18 18.36
N GLY A 206 -1.26 14.61 17.38
CA GLY A 206 0.18 14.71 17.24
C GLY A 206 0.76 13.61 16.36
N ALA A 207 2.03 13.77 15.99
CA ALA A 207 2.83 12.73 15.32
C ALA A 207 3.93 12.17 16.23
N TYR A 208 4.28 10.90 16.05
CA TYR A 208 5.29 10.23 16.86
C TYR A 208 6.13 9.30 15.98
N TYR A 209 7.44 9.30 16.22
CA TYR A 209 8.31 8.25 15.72
C TYR A 209 8.13 6.98 16.56
N THR A 210 8.16 5.83 15.90
CA THR A 210 8.08 4.51 16.52
C THR A 210 8.64 3.46 15.57
N THR A 211 8.62 2.20 15.98
CA THR A 211 8.87 1.06 15.10
C THR A 211 7.70 0.10 15.22
N LEU A 212 6.95 -0.01 14.13
CA LEU A 212 5.79 -0.87 14.02
C LEU A 212 6.23 -2.29 13.67
N ASN A 213 5.67 -3.27 14.39
CA ASN A 213 5.98 -4.70 14.21
C ASN A 213 4.86 -5.39 13.42
N TYR A 214 5.22 -6.19 12.42
CA TYR A 214 4.26 -6.93 11.60
C TYR A 214 4.23 -8.41 12.00
N TYR A 215 5.35 -9.11 11.82
CA TYR A 215 5.59 -10.44 12.37
C TYR A 215 7.11 -10.74 12.36
N PRO A 216 7.60 -11.60 13.28
CA PRO A 216 9.03 -11.69 13.58
C PRO A 216 9.95 -11.96 12.39
N GLU A 217 9.57 -12.86 11.49
CA GLU A 217 10.40 -13.25 10.35
C GLU A 217 10.54 -12.13 9.33
N TRP A 218 9.48 -11.36 9.09
CA TRP A 218 9.55 -10.18 8.21
C TRP A 218 10.28 -9.03 8.87
N ASP A 219 10.01 -8.77 10.16
CA ASP A 219 10.68 -7.69 10.90
C ASP A 219 12.21 -7.89 10.96
N ARG A 220 12.67 -9.15 11.06
CA ARG A 220 14.11 -9.49 11.05
C ARG A 220 14.83 -9.14 9.76
N LEU A 221 14.10 -8.97 8.64
CA LEU A 221 14.70 -8.56 7.36
C LEU A 221 15.07 -7.07 7.34
N TRP A 222 14.54 -6.27 8.27
CA TRP A 222 14.71 -4.82 8.27
C TRP A 222 15.83 -4.38 9.21
N PRO A 223 16.92 -3.79 8.70
CA PRO A 223 17.99 -3.24 9.54
C PRO A 223 17.60 -1.84 10.06
N VAL A 224 16.60 -1.78 10.94
CA VAL A 224 16.03 -0.51 11.45
C VAL A 224 16.13 -0.37 12.97
N ALA A 225 16.21 0.87 13.45
CA ALA A 225 16.18 1.21 14.87
C ALA A 225 14.73 1.46 15.36
N LYS A 226 14.57 2.06 16.54
CA LYS A 226 13.27 2.27 17.24
C LYS A 226 12.37 3.40 16.69
N ASP A 227 12.88 4.19 15.75
CA ASP A 227 12.24 5.42 15.24
C ASP A 227 12.04 5.34 13.71
N ALA A 228 11.74 4.14 13.20
CA ALA A 228 11.70 3.87 11.75
C ALA A 228 10.44 4.41 11.06
N ASP A 229 9.31 4.42 11.76
CA ASP A 229 7.98 4.71 11.24
C ASP A 229 7.36 5.94 11.92
N VAL A 230 6.36 6.55 11.30
CA VAL A 230 5.62 7.69 11.86
C VAL A 230 4.14 7.37 11.97
N VAL A 231 3.55 7.66 13.13
CA VAL A 231 2.11 7.56 13.36
C VAL A 231 1.56 8.93 13.74
N VAL A 232 0.48 9.34 13.08
CA VAL A 232 -0.32 10.53 13.39
C VAL A 232 -1.65 10.09 13.99
N GLN A 233 -1.98 10.61 15.18
CA GLN A 233 -3.25 10.35 15.85
C GLN A 233 -4.09 11.63 15.94
N PHE A 234 -5.39 11.48 16.18
CA PHE A 234 -6.33 12.58 16.38
C PHE A 234 -7.10 12.41 17.70
N ASP A 235 -7.47 13.52 18.32
CA ASP A 235 -8.19 13.46 19.59
C ASP A 235 -9.58 12.85 19.43
N ASN A 236 -9.93 11.94 20.33
CA ASN A 236 -11.24 11.29 20.39
C ASN A 236 -11.65 10.58 19.08
N SER A 237 -10.69 10.23 18.22
CA SER A 237 -10.96 9.50 16.97
C SER A 237 -10.15 8.21 16.92
N PRO A 238 -10.73 7.08 16.45
CA PRO A 238 -9.97 5.87 16.17
C PRO A 238 -9.13 5.97 14.88
N VAL A 239 -9.38 7.02 14.07
CA VAL A 239 -8.65 7.28 12.83
C VAL A 239 -7.20 7.67 13.13
N ARG A 240 -6.30 7.21 12.29
CA ARG A 240 -4.86 7.48 12.35
C ARG A 240 -4.26 7.45 10.95
N VAL A 241 -3.11 8.10 10.80
CA VAL A 241 -2.33 8.05 9.55
C VAL A 241 -0.96 7.46 9.86
N VAL A 242 -0.56 6.47 9.08
CA VAL A 242 0.63 5.67 9.34
C VAL A 242 1.56 5.74 8.14
N PHE A 243 2.80 6.15 8.38
CA PHE A 243 3.89 6.09 7.40
C PHE A 243 4.81 4.95 7.84
N TRP A 244 4.62 3.78 7.23
CA TRP A 244 5.28 2.53 7.64
C TRP A 244 6.28 2.06 6.58
N ARG A 245 7.43 1.54 7.00
CA ARG A 245 8.42 0.94 6.08
C ARG A 245 7.84 -0.18 5.20
N GLY A 246 6.81 -0.87 5.68
CA GLY A 246 6.09 -1.87 4.90
C GLY A 246 5.31 -1.28 3.73
N THR A 247 4.79 -0.06 3.82
CA THR A 247 4.14 0.65 2.69
C THR A 247 5.10 1.52 1.91
N ARG A 248 6.42 1.36 2.12
CA ARG A 248 7.47 2.25 1.61
C ARG A 248 7.22 3.71 1.99
N TYR A 249 6.69 3.90 3.19
CA TYR A 249 6.28 5.17 3.77
C TYR A 249 5.17 5.91 3.01
N SER A 250 4.51 5.31 2.00
CA SER A 250 3.23 5.82 1.53
C SER A 250 2.26 5.89 2.72
N PRO A 251 1.56 7.03 2.90
CA PRO A 251 0.68 7.22 4.04
C PRO A 251 -0.50 6.26 3.96
N VAL A 252 -0.86 5.71 5.10
CA VAL A 252 -2.02 4.85 5.22
C VAL A 252 -2.99 5.43 6.22
N TRP A 253 -4.16 5.83 5.74
CA TRP A 253 -5.30 6.20 6.56
C TRP A 253 -5.96 4.94 7.11
N VAL A 254 -5.98 4.81 8.43
CA VAL A 254 -6.54 3.64 9.11
C VAL A 254 -7.84 4.01 9.81
N MET A 255 -8.91 3.26 9.50
CA MET A 255 -10.26 3.48 10.03
C MET A 255 -10.50 2.73 11.35
N ASP A 256 -11.71 2.85 11.89
CA ASP A 256 -12.14 2.24 13.17
C ASP A 256 -12.07 0.71 13.22
N LYS A 257 -12.11 0.02 12.07
CA LYS A 257 -11.99 -1.44 11.97
C LYS A 257 -10.63 -1.92 11.47
N MET A 258 -9.61 -1.05 11.50
CA MET A 258 -8.33 -1.31 10.86
C MET A 258 -8.46 -1.60 9.36
N TYR A 259 -9.43 -0.98 8.68
CA TYR A 259 -9.38 -0.91 7.22
C TYR A 259 -8.45 0.22 6.82
N LEU A 260 -7.61 -0.05 5.84
CA LEU A 260 -6.49 0.78 5.45
C LEU A 260 -6.71 1.30 4.04
N MET A 261 -6.58 2.62 3.88
CA MET A 261 -6.61 3.30 2.59
C MET A 261 -5.25 3.97 2.41
N ALA A 262 -4.57 3.60 1.34
CA ALA A 262 -3.38 4.26 0.86
C ALA A 262 -3.68 4.89 -0.50
N ASP A 263 -2.69 5.62 -1.00
CA ASP A 263 -2.68 6.11 -2.36
C ASP A 263 -1.42 5.64 -3.10
N GLN A 264 -1.53 5.56 -4.43
CA GLN A 264 -0.37 5.53 -5.29
C GLN A 264 0.05 6.97 -5.57
N SER A 265 1.22 7.32 -5.02
CA SER A 265 1.91 8.58 -5.23
C SER A 265 2.49 8.67 -6.66
N ILE A 266 3.38 9.63 -6.97
CA ILE A 266 3.92 9.84 -8.34
C ILE A 266 4.43 8.53 -8.95
N GLU A 267 3.77 8.13 -10.03
CA GLU A 267 4.04 6.94 -10.84
C GLU A 267 4.41 7.35 -12.26
N ASN A 268 5.50 6.80 -12.79
CA ASN A 268 5.85 6.85 -14.21
C ASN A 268 5.80 5.45 -14.81
N PHE A 269 5.82 5.35 -16.14
CA PHE A 269 5.79 4.08 -16.84
C PHE A 269 6.70 4.07 -18.06
N THR A 270 7.37 2.94 -18.31
CA THR A 270 8.08 2.69 -19.57
C THR A 270 7.82 1.26 -20.04
N ASP A 271 7.84 1.04 -21.36
CA ASP A 271 7.71 -0.31 -21.93
C ASP A 271 8.90 -1.24 -21.57
N GLN A 272 10.02 -0.66 -21.15
CA GLN A 272 11.22 -1.41 -20.79
C GLN A 272 11.20 -1.88 -19.33
N ASP A 273 10.87 -0.97 -18.41
CA ASP A 273 11.02 -1.21 -16.97
C ASP A 273 9.68 -1.36 -16.23
N GLY A 274 8.56 -1.15 -16.93
CA GLY A 274 7.24 -1.11 -16.33
C GLY A 274 7.01 0.18 -15.53
N CYS A 275 6.21 0.06 -14.48
CA CYS A 275 5.96 1.11 -13.49
C CYS A 275 7.28 1.53 -12.80
N GLN A 276 7.40 2.83 -12.57
CA GLN A 276 8.45 3.45 -11.78
C GLN A 276 7.77 4.27 -10.68
N GLU A 277 7.87 3.81 -9.45
CA GLU A 277 7.06 4.31 -8.34
C GLU A 277 7.66 3.96 -6.98
N HIS A 278 7.06 4.49 -5.91
CA HIS A 278 7.51 4.24 -4.54
C HIS A 278 7.30 2.78 -4.09
N MET A 279 6.30 2.08 -4.63
CA MET A 279 5.93 0.72 -4.21
C MET A 279 7.05 -0.28 -4.50
N LEU A 280 7.86 0.00 -5.53
CA LEU A 280 8.95 -0.86 -6.01
C LEU A 280 10.29 -0.55 -5.34
N ASP A 281 10.36 0.43 -4.42
CA ASP A 281 11.52 0.64 -3.56
C ASP A 281 11.51 -0.37 -2.39
N TYR A 282 11.68 -1.67 -2.67
CA TYR A 282 11.43 -2.78 -1.71
C TYR A 282 12.14 -2.66 -0.36
N GLN A 283 13.23 -1.90 -0.31
CA GLN A 283 14.11 -1.75 0.84
C GLN A 283 14.11 -0.34 1.42
N CYS A 284 13.24 0.56 0.92
CA CYS A 284 13.24 1.98 1.25
C CYS A 284 14.63 2.64 1.07
N GLN A 285 15.32 2.34 -0.03
CA GLN A 285 16.64 2.93 -0.33
C GLN A 285 16.53 4.43 -0.60
N PHE A 286 15.41 4.87 -1.17
CA PHE A 286 15.18 6.26 -1.57
C PHE A 286 14.06 6.89 -0.74
N SER A 287 13.11 6.08 -0.28
CA SER A 287 11.95 6.52 0.49
C SER A 287 12.24 6.75 1.97
N HIS A 288 11.86 7.92 2.49
CA HIS A 288 12.05 8.26 3.90
C HIS A 288 11.06 9.32 4.40
N VAL A 289 10.70 9.24 5.68
CA VAL A 289 9.70 10.09 6.31
C VAL A 289 10.27 10.91 7.48
N ARG A 290 9.79 12.15 7.64
CA ARG A 290 10.18 13.06 8.71
C ARG A 290 9.01 13.82 9.30
N ILE A 291 8.99 13.97 10.63
CA ILE A 291 8.10 14.94 11.28
C ILE A 291 8.80 16.30 11.22
N VAL A 292 8.25 17.25 10.44
CA VAL A 292 8.83 18.59 10.27
C VAL A 292 8.07 19.67 11.03
N GLU A 293 6.88 19.36 11.53
CA GLU A 293 6.13 20.18 12.48
C GLU A 293 5.23 19.28 13.35
N ASN A 294 5.18 19.55 14.66
CA ASN A 294 4.32 18.83 15.58
C ASN A 294 3.85 19.76 16.70
N THR A 295 2.65 20.30 16.55
CA THR A 295 2.04 21.23 17.50
C THR A 295 0.60 20.86 17.79
N GLU A 296 0.00 21.45 18.82
CA GLU A 296 -1.43 21.22 19.09
C GLU A 296 -2.34 21.71 17.96
N ALA A 297 -1.91 22.68 17.16
CA ALA A 297 -2.71 23.26 16.08
C ALA A 297 -2.54 22.53 14.74
N ARG A 298 -1.39 21.91 14.51
CA ARG A 298 -0.99 21.38 13.21
C ARG A 298 0.19 20.43 13.35
N VAL A 299 0.14 19.36 12.56
CA VAL A 299 1.24 18.41 12.32
C VAL A 299 1.62 18.49 10.85
N VAL A 300 2.91 18.46 10.54
CA VAL A 300 3.39 18.33 9.16
C VAL A 300 4.38 17.18 9.08
N VAL A 301 4.07 16.19 8.25
CA VAL A 301 4.93 15.07 7.92
C VAL A 301 5.46 15.26 6.49
N HIS A 302 6.77 15.15 6.32
CA HIS A 302 7.45 15.19 5.03
C HIS A 302 7.82 13.76 4.63
N TRP A 303 7.39 13.35 3.45
CA TRP A 303 7.80 12.11 2.83
C TRP A 303 8.58 12.43 1.55
N ARG A 304 9.78 11.88 1.42
CA ARG A 304 10.62 12.08 0.24
C ARG A 304 11.07 10.74 -0.31
N TYR A 305 10.99 10.59 -1.63
CA TYR A 305 11.33 9.36 -2.33
C TYR A 305 11.70 9.65 -3.80
N SER A 306 12.17 8.61 -4.49
CA SER A 306 12.37 8.59 -5.95
C SER A 306 11.47 7.50 -6.52
N PRO A 307 10.72 7.74 -7.59
CA PRO A 307 10.03 6.68 -8.32
C PRO A 307 11.07 5.72 -8.94
N VAL A 308 10.94 4.42 -8.68
CA VAL A 308 11.86 3.37 -9.14
C VAL A 308 11.11 2.17 -9.69
N SER A 309 11.72 1.42 -10.61
CA SER A 309 11.14 0.18 -11.14
C SER A 309 11.60 -1.05 -10.35
N ALA A 310 11.03 -2.22 -10.68
CA ALA A 310 11.39 -3.49 -10.05
C ALA A 310 12.87 -3.89 -10.22
N ASN A 311 13.52 -3.39 -11.28
CA ASN A 311 14.95 -3.61 -11.54
C ASN A 311 15.87 -2.50 -11.00
N GLY A 312 15.31 -1.49 -10.34
CA GLY A 312 16.03 -0.36 -9.76
C GLY A 312 16.33 0.78 -10.75
N ALA A 313 15.81 0.72 -11.99
CA ALA A 313 15.82 1.88 -12.87
C ALA A 313 15.00 3.03 -12.26
N ARG A 314 15.36 4.26 -12.61
CA ARG A 314 14.83 5.47 -11.96
C ARG A 314 14.10 6.31 -13.00
N SER A 315 13.03 6.97 -12.58
CA SER A 315 12.24 7.84 -13.47
C SER A 315 13.05 9.03 -13.99
N GLN A 316 12.94 9.27 -15.30
CA GLN A 316 13.44 10.46 -16.02
C GLN A 316 14.86 10.90 -15.62
N VAL A 317 15.83 9.98 -15.69
CA VAL A 317 17.23 10.31 -15.40
C VAL A 317 17.77 11.33 -16.40
N ASP A 318 18.18 12.50 -15.90
CA ASP A 318 18.84 13.53 -16.70
C ASP A 318 20.18 13.00 -17.24
N PRO A 319 20.40 12.95 -18.57
CA PRO A 319 21.62 12.36 -19.14
C PRO A 319 22.88 13.16 -18.83
N ILE A 320 22.76 14.44 -18.45
CA ILE A 320 23.92 15.30 -18.15
C ILE A 320 24.32 15.16 -16.67
N SER A 321 23.37 15.32 -15.74
CA SER A 321 23.67 15.33 -14.31
C SER A 321 23.54 13.97 -13.63
N GLY A 322 22.82 13.02 -14.26
CA GLY A 322 22.52 11.70 -13.70
C GLY A 322 21.44 11.72 -12.61
N TRP A 323 20.81 12.87 -12.34
CA TRP A 323 19.72 12.98 -11.38
C TRP A 323 18.42 12.43 -11.97
N PRO A 324 17.74 11.49 -11.28
CA PRO A 324 16.37 11.09 -11.60
C PRO A 324 15.36 12.12 -11.10
N ASP A 325 14.09 11.85 -11.35
CA ASP A 325 12.99 12.48 -10.64
C ASP A 325 13.11 12.26 -9.13
N TRP A 326 12.79 13.31 -8.36
CA TRP A 326 12.64 13.24 -6.91
C TRP A 326 11.31 13.85 -6.51
N VAL A 327 10.71 13.30 -5.47
CA VAL A 327 9.43 13.79 -4.97
C VAL A 327 9.54 14.16 -3.50
N ASP A 328 9.01 15.34 -3.17
CA ASP A 328 8.77 15.77 -1.80
C ASP A 328 7.27 15.95 -1.59
N GLU A 329 6.73 15.16 -0.68
CA GLU A 329 5.35 15.26 -0.26
C GLU A 329 5.23 15.79 1.17
N TYR A 330 4.36 16.77 1.36
CA TYR A 330 4.06 17.34 2.66
C TYR A 330 2.61 17.04 3.01
N TYR A 331 2.42 16.34 4.11
CA TYR A 331 1.11 16.05 4.69
C TYR A 331 0.89 16.94 5.90
N THR A 332 0.00 17.91 5.75
CA THR A 332 -0.38 18.84 6.80
C THR A 332 -1.69 18.38 7.44
N PHE A 333 -1.62 17.87 8.67
CA PHE A 333 -2.77 17.39 9.42
C PHE A 333 -3.27 18.43 10.43
N TYR A 334 -4.59 18.50 10.58
CA TYR A 334 -5.29 19.35 11.52
C TYR A 334 -6.09 18.53 12.56
N PRO A 335 -6.43 19.13 13.72
CA PRO A 335 -7.13 18.44 14.81
C PRO A 335 -8.51 17.86 14.44
N ASP A 336 -9.10 18.27 13.32
CA ASP A 336 -10.41 17.83 12.82
C ASP A 336 -10.34 16.64 11.85
N GLN A 337 -9.22 15.89 11.83
CA GLN A 337 -9.02 14.72 10.96
C GLN A 337 -8.91 15.06 9.46
N VAL A 338 -8.62 16.34 9.17
CA VAL A 338 -8.33 16.81 7.81
C VAL A 338 -6.83 16.85 7.60
N GLY A 339 -6.36 16.16 6.57
CA GLY A 339 -5.01 16.26 6.02
C GLY A 339 -5.02 17.01 4.70
N VAL A 340 -3.99 17.80 4.43
CA VAL A 340 -3.73 18.36 3.10
C VAL A 340 -2.41 17.79 2.61
N ARG A 341 -2.44 17.14 1.47
CA ARG A 341 -1.28 16.64 0.76
C ARG A 341 -0.81 17.71 -0.22
N LYS A 342 0.47 18.00 -0.20
CA LYS A 342 1.17 18.78 -1.22
C LYS A 342 2.24 17.89 -1.82
N VAL A 343 2.17 17.66 -3.12
CA VAL A 343 3.19 16.89 -3.86
C VAL A 343 4.06 17.88 -4.63
N ILE A 344 5.38 17.69 -4.58
CA ILE A 344 6.35 18.45 -5.38
C ILE A 344 7.20 17.43 -6.13
N LEU A 345 7.07 17.43 -7.46
CA LEU A 345 7.92 16.67 -8.36
C LEU A 345 9.06 17.57 -8.84
N HIS A 346 10.29 17.14 -8.58
CA HIS A 346 11.50 17.68 -9.17
C HIS A 346 11.83 16.85 -10.41
N THR A 347 11.71 17.44 -11.60
CA THR A 347 11.87 16.74 -12.87
C THR A 347 12.54 17.62 -13.92
N LYS A 348 13.15 17.02 -14.94
CA LYS A 348 13.61 17.76 -16.13
C LYS A 348 12.55 17.90 -17.20
N ALA A 349 11.39 17.26 -17.05
CA ALA A 349 10.28 17.43 -17.98
C ALA A 349 9.81 18.89 -18.05
N ASP A 350 9.54 19.37 -19.27
CA ASP A 350 9.06 20.75 -19.50
C ASP A 350 7.54 20.89 -19.28
N GLU A 351 6.81 19.79 -19.45
CA GLU A 351 5.35 19.65 -19.33
C GLU A 351 4.93 18.24 -18.88
N ILE A 352 3.71 18.12 -18.35
CA ILE A 352 3.08 16.85 -17.96
C ILE A 352 1.98 16.56 -19.00
N ILE A 353 2.23 15.57 -19.87
CA ILE A 353 1.32 15.24 -20.98
C ILE A 353 0.46 14.01 -20.65
N ASP A 354 1.09 12.94 -20.14
CA ASP A 354 0.42 11.68 -19.79
C ASP A 354 0.86 11.14 -18.43
N TYR A 355 2.17 11.16 -18.17
CA TYR A 355 2.79 10.78 -16.90
C TYR A 355 3.59 11.96 -16.33
N PRO A 356 3.79 11.98 -14.99
CA PRO A 356 3.37 10.96 -14.03
C PRO A 356 1.94 11.13 -13.50
N HIS A 357 1.33 10.03 -13.05
CA HIS A 357 0.06 10.03 -12.33
C HIS A 357 0.30 10.26 -10.82
N PRO A 358 -0.41 11.22 -10.17
CA PRO A 358 -0.13 11.56 -8.78
C PRO A 358 -1.07 10.91 -7.75
N ASP A 359 -2.17 10.25 -8.16
CA ASP A 359 -3.15 9.66 -7.23
C ASP A 359 -3.88 8.43 -7.79
N ASN A 360 -3.78 7.31 -7.05
CA ASN A 360 -4.62 6.13 -7.26
C ASN A 360 -5.27 5.72 -5.93
N ILE A 361 -6.56 5.39 -5.95
CA ILE A 361 -7.34 5.07 -4.74
C ILE A 361 -7.13 3.59 -4.37
N ILE A 362 -6.27 3.32 -3.39
CA ILE A 362 -5.79 1.96 -3.06
C ILE A 362 -6.16 1.52 -1.64
N PRO A 363 -7.26 0.78 -1.49
CA PRO A 363 -7.51 0.01 -0.27
C PRO A 363 -6.54 -1.17 -0.09
N LEU A 364 -6.21 -1.48 1.17
CA LEU A 364 -5.39 -2.64 1.54
C LEU A 364 -6.22 -3.71 2.25
N CYS A 365 -5.82 -4.96 2.05
CA CYS A 365 -6.36 -6.13 2.71
C CYS A 365 -5.30 -6.76 3.62
N HIS A 366 -5.66 -7.03 4.87
CA HIS A 366 -4.85 -7.91 5.71
C HIS A 366 -4.86 -9.34 5.15
N PRO A 367 -3.81 -10.14 5.41
CA PRO A 367 -3.91 -11.59 5.36
C PRO A 367 -5.19 -12.09 6.04
N GLY A 368 -5.96 -12.90 5.33
CA GLY A 368 -7.28 -13.40 5.72
C GLY A 368 -8.45 -12.62 5.12
N GLN A 369 -8.21 -11.52 4.41
CA GLN A 369 -9.26 -10.68 3.81
C GLN A 369 -9.19 -10.68 2.28
N THR A 370 -10.34 -10.70 1.62
CA THR A 370 -10.50 -10.31 0.22
C THR A 370 -10.94 -8.84 0.12
N PRO A 371 -10.88 -8.20 -1.06
CA PRO A 371 -11.41 -6.85 -1.25
C PRO A 371 -12.86 -6.69 -0.75
N GLU A 372 -13.70 -7.68 -1.00
CA GLU A 372 -15.10 -7.70 -0.60
C GLU A 372 -15.30 -7.76 0.92
N ASP A 373 -14.32 -8.20 1.71
CA ASP A 373 -14.39 -8.13 3.17
C ASP A 373 -14.16 -6.71 3.70
N VAL A 374 -13.50 -5.86 2.91
CA VAL A 374 -13.03 -4.52 3.29
C VAL A 374 -13.99 -3.43 2.81
N ILE A 375 -14.51 -3.55 1.59
CA ILE A 375 -15.32 -2.50 0.93
C ILE A 375 -16.71 -2.97 0.51
N ASP A 376 -17.68 -2.06 0.49
CA ASP A 376 -18.98 -2.29 -0.15
C ASP A 376 -18.82 -2.34 -1.68
N LEU A 377 -19.62 -3.14 -2.39
CA LEU A 377 -19.58 -3.19 -3.85
C LEU A 377 -20.13 -1.91 -4.48
N ARG A 378 -20.94 -1.13 -3.76
CA ARG A 378 -21.15 0.30 -4.03
C ARG A 378 -19.96 1.11 -3.53
N ALA A 379 -18.80 0.85 -4.12
CA ALA A 379 -17.49 1.14 -3.52
C ALA A 379 -17.14 2.63 -3.48
N LEU A 380 -17.64 3.43 -4.42
CA LEU A 380 -17.17 4.80 -4.63
C LEU A 380 -18.34 5.78 -4.74
N THR A 381 -18.37 6.80 -3.89
CA THR A 381 -19.34 7.91 -3.98
C THR A 381 -18.61 9.20 -4.36
N LEU A 382 -19.04 9.83 -5.45
CA LEU A 382 -18.53 11.12 -5.91
C LEU A 382 -19.52 12.24 -5.58
N MET A 383 -19.00 13.45 -5.37
CA MET A 383 -19.79 14.68 -5.25
C MET A 383 -19.10 15.86 -5.97
N ASN A 384 -19.91 16.77 -6.54
CA ASN A 384 -19.43 18.03 -7.13
C ASN A 384 -19.71 19.25 -6.23
N LEU A 385 -19.29 20.45 -6.66
CA LEU A 385 -19.47 21.70 -5.88
C LEU A 385 -20.93 22.18 -5.77
N LYS A 386 -21.82 21.65 -6.62
CA LYS A 386 -23.28 21.86 -6.53
C LYS A 386 -23.95 20.93 -5.51
N GLY A 387 -23.21 19.97 -4.93
CA GLY A 387 -23.74 18.99 -3.98
C GLY A 387 -24.46 17.81 -4.65
N LYS A 388 -24.33 17.65 -5.99
CA LYS A 388 -24.86 16.48 -6.69
C LYS A 388 -23.95 15.30 -6.42
N THR A 389 -24.53 14.16 -6.06
CA THR A 389 -23.80 12.95 -5.71
C THR A 389 -24.12 11.79 -6.66
N LYS A 390 -23.20 10.85 -6.80
CA LYS A 390 -23.41 9.58 -7.51
C LYS A 390 -22.53 8.50 -6.90
N THR A 391 -23.14 7.34 -6.67
CA THR A 391 -22.46 6.15 -6.16
C THR A 391 -22.29 5.14 -7.28
N TYR A 392 -21.07 4.60 -7.41
CA TYR A 392 -20.66 3.64 -8.43
C TYR A 392 -20.59 2.23 -7.85
N ASP A 393 -20.89 1.24 -8.70
CA ASP A 393 -21.26 -0.10 -8.28
C ASP A 393 -20.45 -1.17 -9.05
N TRP A 394 -19.74 -2.02 -8.30
CA TRP A 394 -18.85 -3.09 -8.77
C TRP A 394 -19.50 -4.49 -8.75
N HIS A 395 -20.80 -4.63 -8.48
CA HIS A 395 -21.45 -5.96 -8.45
C HIS A 395 -21.29 -6.75 -9.76
N SER A 396 -21.07 -6.08 -10.89
CA SER A 396 -20.82 -6.71 -12.19
C SER A 396 -19.35 -6.56 -12.67
N GLY A 397 -18.42 -6.34 -11.74
CA GLY A 397 -17.05 -5.93 -12.01
C GLY A 397 -16.93 -4.40 -12.14
N PRO A 398 -15.75 -3.89 -12.53
CA PRO A 398 -15.52 -2.45 -12.67
C PRO A 398 -16.59 -1.75 -13.50
N PRO A 399 -17.19 -0.64 -13.02
CA PRO A 399 -18.22 0.09 -13.74
C PRO A 399 -17.74 0.49 -15.15
N LYS A 400 -18.52 0.13 -16.17
CA LYS A 400 -18.30 0.63 -17.53
C LYS A 400 -18.72 2.09 -17.59
N ILE A 401 -17.84 2.94 -18.09
CA ILE A 401 -18.14 4.34 -18.37
C ILE A 401 -18.67 4.45 -19.80
N ASP A 402 -19.62 5.36 -20.02
CA ASP A 402 -20.15 5.65 -21.34
C ASP A 402 -19.10 6.35 -22.20
N ASN A 403 -18.67 5.68 -23.27
CA ASN A 403 -17.58 6.11 -24.14
C ASN A 403 -17.90 7.41 -24.89
N GLU A 404 -19.17 7.81 -25.03
CA GLU A 404 -19.55 9.06 -25.72
C GLU A 404 -18.97 10.31 -25.06
N LYS A 405 -18.63 10.24 -23.77
CA LYS A 405 -18.08 11.35 -22.98
C LYS A 405 -16.64 11.11 -22.51
N GLY A 406 -15.97 10.12 -23.10
CA GLY A 406 -14.62 9.70 -22.76
C GLY A 406 -14.54 8.77 -21.54
N GLU A 407 -13.33 8.55 -21.06
CA GLU A 407 -13.03 7.60 -19.97
C GLU A 407 -13.23 8.17 -18.55
N TYR A 408 -13.61 9.44 -18.43
CA TYR A 408 -13.71 10.13 -17.15
C TYR A 408 -15.14 10.23 -16.61
N LEU A 409 -15.26 10.09 -15.30
CA LEU A 409 -16.48 10.28 -14.53
C LEU A 409 -16.84 11.77 -14.46
N HIS A 410 -18.11 12.09 -14.74
CA HIS A 410 -18.59 13.47 -14.74
C HIS A 410 -20.05 13.56 -14.32
N PHE A 411 -20.46 14.71 -13.76
CA PHE A 411 -21.87 15.07 -13.58
C PHE A 411 -22.40 16.06 -14.62
N GLY A 412 -21.49 16.64 -15.39
CA GLY A 412 -21.67 17.72 -16.37
C GLY A 412 -20.31 18.23 -16.87
N ASP A 413 -20.33 19.27 -17.71
CA ASP A 413 -19.14 19.75 -18.41
C ASP A 413 -18.50 20.97 -17.74
N GLN A 414 -19.26 21.74 -16.96
CA GLN A 414 -18.75 22.92 -16.28
C GLN A 414 -17.82 22.54 -15.10
N PRO A 415 -16.82 23.38 -14.74
CA PRO A 415 -15.87 23.08 -13.67
C PRO A 415 -16.52 22.70 -12.33
N GLU A 416 -17.60 23.38 -11.93
CA GLU A 416 -18.33 23.10 -10.69
C GLU A 416 -19.21 21.83 -10.74
N GLU A 417 -19.35 21.24 -11.93
CA GLU A 417 -20.06 19.99 -12.18
C GLU A 417 -19.11 18.79 -12.23
N LYS A 418 -17.79 19.01 -12.33
CA LYS A 418 -16.80 17.93 -12.24
C LYS A 418 -16.81 17.32 -10.83
N PRO A 419 -16.57 16.00 -10.70
CA PRO A 419 -16.40 15.38 -9.38
C PRO A 419 -15.16 15.96 -8.72
N ILE A 420 -15.33 16.44 -7.49
CA ILE A 420 -14.24 17.05 -6.71
C ILE A 420 -14.10 16.43 -5.32
N VAL A 421 -15.14 15.73 -4.85
CA VAL A 421 -15.08 14.95 -3.60
C VAL A 421 -15.26 13.49 -3.96
N LEU A 422 -14.40 12.65 -3.42
CA LEU A 422 -14.40 11.20 -3.58
C LEU A 422 -14.48 10.58 -2.18
N MET A 423 -15.47 9.71 -1.95
CA MET A 423 -15.64 8.98 -0.69
C MET A 423 -15.61 7.48 -0.97
N ILE A 424 -14.77 6.77 -0.21
CA ILE A 424 -14.57 5.32 -0.32
C ILE A 424 -15.47 4.61 0.70
N ASN A 425 -16.34 3.73 0.22
CA ASN A 425 -17.37 3.07 1.03
C ASN A 425 -16.87 1.79 1.71
N PHE A 426 -15.85 1.90 2.57
CA PHE A 426 -15.38 0.80 3.42
C PHE A 426 -16.47 0.22 4.31
N LYS A 427 -16.37 -1.03 4.77
CA LYS A 427 -17.33 -1.66 5.71
C LYS A 427 -17.13 -1.23 7.18
N SER A 428 -16.61 -0.01 7.40
CA SER A 428 -16.34 0.64 8.68
C SER A 428 -17.32 1.80 8.95
N ARG A 429 -17.34 2.33 10.19
CA ARG A 429 -18.12 3.55 10.50
C ARG A 429 -17.50 4.77 9.83
N TYR A 430 -16.18 4.93 9.94
CA TYR A 430 -15.46 6.00 9.27
C TYR A 430 -15.16 5.61 7.82
N LYS A 431 -15.38 6.55 6.89
CA LYS A 431 -15.09 6.43 5.47
C LYS A 431 -13.96 7.40 5.12
N PRO A 432 -12.89 6.94 4.44
CA PRO A 432 -11.90 7.86 3.90
C PRO A 432 -12.49 8.65 2.74
N TYR A 433 -12.02 9.88 2.59
CA TYR A 433 -12.40 10.76 1.49
C TYR A 433 -11.22 11.59 1.01
N GLU A 434 -11.34 12.04 -0.24
CA GLU A 434 -10.45 13.00 -0.87
C GLU A 434 -11.22 14.19 -1.44
N ILE A 435 -10.59 15.36 -1.46
CA ILE A 435 -11.14 16.57 -2.08
C ILE A 435 -10.09 17.24 -2.95
N PHE A 436 -10.41 17.40 -4.24
CA PHE A 436 -9.53 17.92 -5.28
C PHE A 436 -9.94 19.30 -5.79
N GLU A 437 -9.02 19.97 -6.47
CA GLU A 437 -9.28 21.23 -7.17
C GLU A 437 -10.30 21.05 -8.29
N THR A 438 -10.95 22.15 -8.69
CA THR A 438 -11.74 22.14 -9.92
C THR A 438 -10.84 21.83 -11.11
N GLY A 439 -11.20 20.84 -11.91
CA GLY A 439 -10.38 20.35 -13.02
C GLY A 439 -9.79 18.96 -12.78
N CYS A 440 -9.92 18.41 -11.56
CA CYS A 440 -9.62 17.01 -11.32
C CYS A 440 -10.44 16.12 -12.26
N ARG A 441 -9.78 15.14 -12.87
CA ARG A 441 -10.42 14.09 -13.65
C ARG A 441 -10.39 12.81 -12.82
N VAL A 442 -11.47 12.04 -12.83
CA VAL A 442 -11.53 10.76 -12.12
C VAL A 442 -11.97 9.70 -13.11
N ARG A 443 -11.27 8.57 -13.17
CA ARG A 443 -11.63 7.43 -14.03
C ARG A 443 -11.56 6.13 -13.24
N ILE A 444 -12.38 5.16 -13.63
CA ILE A 444 -12.43 3.84 -12.97
C ILE A 444 -11.15 3.06 -13.31
N TYR A 445 -10.53 2.44 -12.30
CA TYR A 445 -9.45 1.50 -12.53
C TYR A 445 -10.07 0.16 -12.96
N GLY A 446 -10.17 -0.04 -14.27
CA GLY A 446 -10.79 -1.23 -14.87
C GLY A 446 -9.80 -2.26 -15.42
N ILE A 447 -8.51 -1.93 -15.52
CA ILE A 447 -7.48 -2.82 -16.05
C ILE A 447 -7.13 -3.92 -15.05
N GLU A 448 -6.53 -5.01 -15.54
CA GLU A 448 -6.02 -6.12 -14.69
C GLU A 448 -7.09 -6.84 -13.85
N TYR A 449 -8.37 -6.53 -14.09
CA TYR A 449 -9.51 -7.17 -13.46
C TYR A 449 -9.64 -8.64 -13.91
N ARG A 450 -9.84 -9.54 -12.94
CA ARG A 450 -10.03 -10.98 -13.18
C ARG A 450 -11.39 -11.42 -12.65
N GLY A 451 -12.36 -11.47 -13.56
CA GLY A 451 -13.71 -11.94 -13.26
C GLY A 451 -13.71 -13.36 -12.68
N GLY A 452 -14.55 -13.59 -11.67
CA GLY A 452 -14.63 -14.86 -10.94
C GLY A 452 -13.60 -15.04 -9.82
N ILE A 453 -12.63 -14.12 -9.68
CA ILE A 453 -11.67 -14.10 -8.56
C ILE A 453 -12.05 -13.06 -7.51
N SER A 454 -12.29 -11.83 -7.95
CA SER A 454 -12.67 -10.69 -7.11
C SER A 454 -13.43 -9.70 -8.00
N HIS A 455 -14.29 -8.87 -7.42
CA HIS A 455 -14.96 -7.76 -8.12
C HIS A 455 -14.00 -6.61 -8.48
N PHE A 456 -12.82 -6.58 -7.86
CA PHE A 456 -11.77 -5.59 -8.02
C PHE A 456 -10.48 -6.21 -8.55
N PRO A 457 -9.62 -5.47 -9.27
CA PRO A 457 -8.28 -5.94 -9.62
C PRO A 457 -7.45 -6.08 -8.33
N TRP A 458 -6.84 -7.24 -8.11
CA TRP A 458 -6.33 -7.64 -6.80
C TRP A 458 -4.92 -8.24 -6.87
N TRP A 459 -4.00 -7.65 -6.12
CA TRP A 459 -2.56 -7.93 -6.18
C TRP A 459 -1.93 -8.09 -4.80
N ASN A 460 -0.79 -8.78 -4.75
CA ASN A 460 -0.07 -9.02 -3.49
C ASN A 460 1.45 -8.74 -3.55
N HIS A 461 1.89 -7.97 -4.55
CA HIS A 461 3.29 -7.53 -4.67
C HIS A 461 3.65 -6.38 -3.70
N TRP A 462 2.65 -5.64 -3.23
CA TRP A 462 2.76 -4.56 -2.24
C TRP A 462 1.57 -4.70 -1.26
N PRO A 463 1.63 -4.25 0.01
CA PRO A 463 2.71 -3.48 0.65
C PRO A 463 3.94 -4.28 1.08
N VAL A 464 3.73 -5.44 1.70
CA VAL A 464 4.80 -6.05 2.50
C VAL A 464 5.80 -6.91 1.72
N ALA A 465 5.48 -7.25 0.47
CA ALA A 465 6.28 -8.22 -0.27
C ALA A 465 7.68 -7.66 -0.58
N GLN A 466 8.63 -8.57 -0.72
CA GLN A 466 10.03 -8.30 -1.06
C GLN A 466 10.38 -8.91 -2.44
N ILE A 467 9.35 -9.29 -3.21
CA ILE A 467 9.54 -9.81 -4.55
C ILE A 467 9.68 -8.64 -5.54
N PRO A 468 10.74 -8.59 -6.35
CA PRO A 468 10.90 -7.56 -7.37
C PRO A 468 9.97 -7.83 -8.56
N SER A 469 8.77 -7.27 -8.51
CA SER A 469 7.77 -7.39 -9.57
C SER A 469 6.94 -6.13 -9.72
N ASP A 470 6.80 -5.64 -10.94
CA ASP A 470 5.73 -4.72 -11.32
C ASP A 470 4.41 -5.49 -11.43
N GLY A 471 3.74 -5.61 -10.28
CA GLY A 471 2.49 -6.32 -10.15
C GLY A 471 2.64 -7.84 -10.07
N ARG A 472 1.93 -8.43 -9.11
CA ARG A 472 1.66 -9.87 -9.03
C ARG A 472 0.22 -10.10 -8.61
N TYR A 473 -0.49 -10.90 -9.40
CA TYR A 473 -1.87 -11.23 -9.13
C TYR A 473 -2.03 -12.01 -7.81
N CYS A 474 -2.98 -11.58 -6.97
CA CYS A 474 -3.30 -12.28 -5.73
C CYS A 474 -4.12 -13.55 -6.02
N LEU A 475 -3.76 -14.68 -5.43
CA LEU A 475 -4.44 -15.97 -5.69
C LEU A 475 -5.28 -16.46 -4.50
N ALA A 476 -4.97 -15.95 -3.31
CA ALA A 476 -5.60 -16.31 -2.06
C ALA A 476 -5.43 -15.16 -1.07
N PRO A 477 -6.34 -15.00 -0.08
CA PRO A 477 -6.23 -13.98 0.96
C PRO A 477 -5.23 -14.42 2.04
N ASP A 478 -4.00 -14.79 1.67
CA ASP A 478 -3.00 -15.36 2.59
C ASP A 478 -1.84 -14.40 2.89
N ARG A 479 -1.76 -13.32 2.13
CA ARG A 479 -0.77 -12.26 2.23
C ARG A 479 -1.45 -10.90 2.27
N ALA A 480 -0.73 -9.90 2.79
CA ALA A 480 -1.16 -8.53 2.65
C ALA A 480 -1.24 -8.22 1.16
N SER A 481 -2.33 -7.57 0.77
CA SER A 481 -2.67 -7.33 -0.62
C SER A 481 -3.36 -5.98 -0.76
N HIS A 482 -3.55 -5.55 -1.99
CA HIS A 482 -4.21 -4.30 -2.30
C HIS A 482 -5.02 -4.43 -3.59
N PHE A 483 -5.94 -3.50 -3.78
CA PHE A 483 -6.73 -3.34 -4.99
C PHE A 483 -6.91 -1.86 -5.28
N CYS A 484 -7.29 -1.51 -6.50
CA CYS A 484 -7.49 -0.13 -6.90
C CYS A 484 -8.94 0.10 -7.36
N LEU A 485 -9.49 1.25 -7.02
CA LEU A 485 -10.85 1.65 -7.42
C LEU A 485 -10.85 2.59 -8.61
N ALA A 486 -9.98 3.59 -8.56
CA ALA A 486 -10.01 4.72 -9.48
C ALA A 486 -8.64 5.40 -9.53
N TRP A 487 -8.41 6.10 -10.63
CA TRP A 487 -7.38 7.11 -10.78
C TRP A 487 -7.99 8.49 -10.60
N SER A 488 -7.25 9.38 -9.94
CA SER A 488 -7.56 10.81 -9.91
C SER A 488 -6.40 11.60 -10.52
N ASP A 489 -6.70 12.48 -11.47
CA ASP A 489 -5.74 13.37 -12.10
C ASP A 489 -6.04 14.82 -11.68
N PRO A 490 -5.61 15.27 -10.49
CA PRO A 490 -5.66 16.68 -10.12
C PRO A 490 -4.80 17.53 -11.09
N PRO A 491 -5.18 18.80 -11.32
CA PRO A 491 -4.45 19.67 -12.23
C PRO A 491 -3.01 19.92 -11.74
N PRO A 492 -1.99 19.77 -12.60
CA PRO A 492 -0.62 20.12 -12.24
C PRO A 492 -0.41 21.63 -12.25
N HIS A 493 0.39 22.11 -11.30
CA HIS A 493 0.85 23.50 -11.26
C HIS A 493 2.34 23.58 -11.51
N LYS A 494 2.78 24.49 -12.37
CA LYS A 494 4.21 24.72 -12.60
C LYS A 494 4.81 25.48 -11.41
N GLY A 495 5.88 24.93 -10.83
CA GLY A 495 6.66 25.54 -9.76
C GLY A 495 7.94 26.21 -10.27
N GLU A 496 8.78 26.64 -9.33
CA GLU A 496 10.11 27.19 -9.63
C GLU A 496 11.11 26.05 -9.94
N ALA A 497 12.21 26.37 -10.62
CA ALA A 497 13.36 25.47 -10.81
C ALA A 497 13.02 24.06 -11.34
N ASN A 498 12.21 23.99 -12.40
CA ASN A 498 11.73 22.75 -13.03
C ASN A 498 11.03 21.81 -12.02
N THR A 499 10.02 22.35 -11.36
CA THR A 499 9.14 21.56 -10.50
C THR A 499 7.71 21.62 -11.00
N PHE A 500 6.97 20.55 -10.71
CA PHE A 500 5.51 20.55 -10.75
C PHE A 500 5.01 20.28 -9.34
N TRP A 501 3.85 20.84 -9.01
CA TRP A 501 3.22 20.56 -7.73
C TRP A 501 1.71 20.37 -7.87
N TRP A 502 1.17 19.63 -6.91
CA TRP A 502 -0.26 19.35 -6.77
C TRP A 502 -0.66 19.50 -5.30
N ALA A 503 -1.93 19.74 -5.05
CA ALA A 503 -2.48 19.72 -3.69
C ALA A 503 -3.91 19.19 -3.65
N TRP A 504 -4.21 18.40 -2.62
CA TRP A 504 -5.57 17.93 -2.34
C TRP A 504 -5.74 17.56 -0.86
N ILE A 505 -6.98 17.43 -0.43
CA ILE A 505 -7.33 17.05 0.94
C ILE A 505 -7.52 15.54 1.02
N TYR A 506 -7.03 14.96 2.11
CA TYR A 506 -7.44 13.66 2.64
C TYR A 506 -8.20 13.83 3.95
N GLY A 507 -9.08 12.90 4.27
CA GLY A 507 -9.63 12.79 5.61
C GLY A 507 -10.44 11.52 5.80
N ALA A 508 -11.02 11.39 6.99
CA ALA A 508 -12.00 10.36 7.27
C ALA A 508 -13.17 10.94 8.05
N THR A 509 -14.38 10.44 7.75
CA THR A 509 -15.61 10.95 8.37
C THR A 509 -16.59 9.81 8.62
N ASP A 510 -17.37 9.92 9.69
CA ASP A 510 -18.52 9.06 9.98
C ASP A 510 -19.85 9.67 9.51
N LYS A 511 -19.77 10.78 8.76
CA LYS A 511 -20.92 11.50 8.21
C LYS A 511 -21.09 11.22 6.71
N PRO A 512 -22.28 11.46 6.14
CA PRO A 512 -22.51 11.37 4.70
C PRO A 512 -21.62 12.31 3.88
N VAL A 513 -21.40 11.99 2.61
CA VAL A 513 -20.53 12.75 1.68
C VAL A 513 -20.93 14.23 1.57
N GLU A 514 -22.23 14.53 1.67
CA GLU A 514 -22.77 15.90 1.58
C GLU A 514 -22.25 16.80 2.71
N SER A 515 -21.88 16.21 3.84
CA SER A 515 -21.30 16.96 4.97
C SER A 515 -19.91 17.54 4.67
N LEU A 516 -19.24 17.06 3.60
CA LEU A 516 -17.94 17.54 3.16
C LEU A 516 -18.03 18.81 2.30
N LEU A 517 -19.23 19.19 1.83
CA LEU A 517 -19.41 20.31 0.92
C LEU A 517 -18.91 21.66 1.49
N PRO A 518 -19.15 22.00 2.78
CA PRO A 518 -18.57 23.21 3.37
C PRO A 518 -17.05 23.20 3.39
N LEU A 519 -16.42 22.06 3.72
CA LEU A 519 -14.97 21.90 3.70
C LEU A 519 -14.42 22.08 2.29
N ALA A 520 -15.00 21.40 1.30
CA ALA A 520 -14.60 21.51 -0.10
C ALA A 520 -14.67 22.97 -0.61
N LYS A 521 -15.78 23.65 -0.37
CA LYS A 521 -15.95 25.06 -0.74
C LYS A 521 -14.95 25.97 -0.02
N SER A 522 -14.67 25.72 1.26
CA SER A 522 -13.73 26.52 2.05
C SER A 522 -12.27 26.40 1.59
N TRP A 523 -11.91 25.30 0.94
CA TRP A 523 -10.55 25.04 0.47
C TRP A 523 -10.35 25.50 -0.98
N ILE A 524 -11.32 25.25 -1.86
CA ILE A 524 -11.28 25.65 -3.27
C ILE A 524 -11.55 27.15 -3.44
N ASN A 525 -12.53 27.69 -2.70
CA ASN A 525 -12.93 29.10 -2.73
C ASN A 525 -12.82 29.70 -1.32
N PRO A 526 -11.59 29.86 -0.79
CA PRO A 526 -11.37 30.27 0.58
C PRO A 526 -11.93 31.69 0.83
N PRO A 527 -12.56 31.94 1.99
CA PRO A 527 -12.93 33.29 2.41
C PRO A 527 -11.76 34.27 2.32
N GLU A 528 -12.01 35.51 1.90
CA GLU A 528 -10.97 36.53 1.77
C GLU A 528 -10.43 36.90 3.16
N MET A 529 -9.10 37.05 3.29
CA MET A 529 -8.49 37.55 4.53
C MET A 529 -8.08 39.02 4.38
N LYS A 530 -8.64 39.87 5.24
CA LYS A 530 -8.28 41.29 5.37
C LYS A 530 -7.52 41.52 6.65
N VAL A 531 -6.25 41.92 6.55
CA VAL A 531 -5.43 42.27 7.71
C VAL A 531 -5.71 43.73 8.08
N ILE A 532 -6.25 43.95 9.29
CA ILE A 532 -6.68 45.27 9.79
C ILE A 532 -5.51 45.98 10.50
N SER A 533 -4.70 45.23 11.25
CA SER A 533 -3.59 45.79 12.02
C SER A 533 -2.38 46.14 11.15
N GLN A 534 -1.74 47.28 11.43
CA GLN A 534 -0.46 47.64 10.83
C GLN A 534 0.69 46.74 11.33
N GLY A 535 1.75 46.62 10.53
CA GLY A 535 2.95 45.84 10.88
C GLY A 535 2.90 44.36 10.47
N TYR A 536 1.87 43.99 9.71
CA TYR A 536 1.66 42.66 9.17
C TYR A 536 1.38 42.73 7.67
N LYS A 537 1.89 41.76 6.91
CA LYS A 537 1.65 41.61 5.47
C LYS A 537 0.98 40.28 5.21
N SER A 538 -0.17 40.30 4.53
CA SER A 538 -0.85 39.09 4.07
C SER A 538 -0.11 38.49 2.86
N SER A 539 0.01 37.16 2.84
CA SER A 539 0.36 36.37 1.66
C SER A 539 -0.86 35.64 1.07
N GLY A 540 -2.07 35.90 1.58
CA GLY A 540 -3.30 35.24 1.15
C GLY A 540 -3.50 33.87 1.80
N TYR A 541 -4.34 33.06 1.15
CA TYR A 541 -4.59 31.67 1.52
C TYR A 541 -3.65 30.75 0.73
N ASP A 542 -2.94 29.88 1.43
CA ASP A 542 -2.11 28.85 0.82
C ASP A 542 -2.84 27.51 0.91
N MET A 543 -3.39 27.09 -0.23
CA MET A 543 -4.17 25.85 -0.33
C MET A 543 -3.34 24.60 -0.07
N THR A 544 -2.02 24.65 -0.29
CA THR A 544 -1.10 23.51 -0.12
C THR A 544 -0.87 23.16 1.36
N GLN A 545 -1.27 24.06 2.26
CA GLN A 545 -1.26 23.85 3.71
C GLN A 545 -2.60 24.20 4.36
N ARG A 546 -3.65 24.52 3.59
CA ARG A 546 -4.98 24.94 4.07
C ARG A 546 -4.91 26.02 5.18
N ALA A 547 -4.08 27.03 4.97
CA ALA A 547 -3.85 28.08 5.96
C ALA A 547 -3.76 29.47 5.35
N TYR A 548 -4.25 30.46 6.09
CA TYR A 548 -4.01 31.87 5.80
C TYR A 548 -2.62 32.28 6.27
N VAL A 549 -1.79 32.78 5.36
CA VAL A 549 -0.38 33.09 5.64
C VAL A 549 -0.18 34.59 5.83
N ILE A 550 0.44 34.96 6.95
CA ILE A 550 0.72 36.35 7.33
C ILE A 550 2.20 36.44 7.72
N SER A 551 2.86 37.55 7.44
CA SER A 551 4.22 37.84 7.90
C SER A 551 4.25 39.07 8.80
N LYS A 552 4.86 38.97 9.99
CA LYS A 552 5.19 40.15 10.81
C LYS A 552 6.37 40.89 10.17
N VAL A 553 6.16 42.16 9.85
CA VAL A 553 7.18 43.04 9.20
C VAL A 553 7.76 44.11 10.14
N VAL A 554 7.38 44.09 11.41
CA VAL A 554 7.88 44.99 12.46
C VAL A 554 8.78 44.27 13.46
N LYS A 555 9.71 45.00 14.10
CA LYS A 555 10.63 44.42 15.09
C LYS A 555 9.91 43.83 16.31
N LYS A 556 9.05 44.60 16.97
CA LYS A 556 8.28 44.16 18.14
C LYS A 556 6.93 43.57 17.72
N VAL A 557 6.54 42.45 18.32
CA VAL A 557 5.20 41.86 18.14
C VAL A 557 4.14 42.82 18.68
N ARG A 558 3.01 42.93 17.98
CA ARG A 558 1.87 43.77 18.35
C ARG A 558 0.59 42.92 18.26
N PRO A 559 -0.56 43.40 18.76
CA PRO A 559 -1.82 42.73 18.48
C PRO A 559 -2.08 42.67 16.96
N LEU A 560 -2.34 41.48 16.44
CA LEU A 560 -2.79 41.25 15.07
C LEU A 560 -4.31 41.22 15.06
N SER A 561 -4.94 42.02 14.21
CA SER A 561 -6.38 41.92 13.93
C SER A 561 -6.59 41.68 12.44
N LEU A 562 -7.46 40.73 12.13
CA LEU A 562 -7.84 40.39 10.77
C LEU A 562 -9.33 40.06 10.69
N GLU A 563 -9.87 40.09 9.48
CA GLU A 563 -11.21 39.67 9.16
C GLU A 563 -11.17 38.59 8.08
N LEU A 564 -11.93 37.51 8.30
CA LEU A 564 -12.17 36.47 7.30
C LEU A 564 -13.57 36.70 6.74
N VAL A 565 -13.67 36.93 5.43
CA VAL A 565 -14.88 37.39 4.75
C VAL A 565 -15.34 36.32 3.76
N PRO A 566 -16.32 35.47 4.14
CA PRO A 566 -16.90 34.52 3.19
C PRO A 566 -17.61 35.26 2.05
N ALA A 567 -17.35 34.84 0.80
CA ALA A 567 -18.13 35.29 -0.35
C ALA A 567 -19.58 34.78 -0.28
N ALA A 568 -20.47 35.30 -1.12
CA ALA A 568 -21.82 34.77 -1.28
C ALA A 568 -21.74 33.27 -1.63
N ASN A 569 -22.33 32.42 -0.79
CA ASN A 569 -22.31 30.94 -0.87
C ASN A 569 -21.01 30.22 -0.42
N ALA A 570 -20.01 30.95 0.10
CA ALA A 570 -18.86 30.35 0.77
C ALA A 570 -19.13 30.12 2.27
N THR A 571 -18.42 29.18 2.87
CA THR A 571 -18.44 28.94 4.32
C THR A 571 -17.00 28.90 4.80
N LEU A 572 -16.69 29.72 5.81
CA LEU A 572 -15.48 29.56 6.59
C LEU A 572 -15.61 28.25 7.37
N TYR A 573 -14.63 27.35 7.26
CA TYR A 573 -14.66 26.05 7.90
C TYR A 573 -13.33 25.77 8.58
N ASN A 574 -13.33 25.65 9.90
CA ASN A 574 -12.17 25.38 10.76
C ASN A 574 -10.83 25.97 10.24
N PRO A 575 -10.72 27.30 10.09
CA PRO A 575 -9.57 27.91 9.42
C PRO A 575 -8.29 27.81 10.26
N ALA A 576 -7.16 27.72 9.55
CA ALA A 576 -5.83 27.86 10.14
C ALA A 576 -5.18 29.19 9.72
N ILE A 577 -4.43 29.80 10.62
CA ILE A 577 -3.68 31.04 10.41
C ILE A 577 -2.22 30.77 10.75
N TYR A 578 -1.33 30.96 9.78
CA TYR A 578 0.12 30.79 9.92
C TYR A 578 0.81 32.15 9.86
N ILE A 579 1.37 32.57 10.99
CA ILE A 579 1.99 33.89 11.16
C ILE A 579 3.50 33.71 11.23
N LYS A 580 4.18 34.07 10.15
CA LYS A 580 5.64 34.06 10.04
C LYS A 580 6.24 35.12 10.95
N ASN A 581 7.35 34.75 11.58
CA ASN A 581 8.16 35.61 12.43
C ASN A 581 7.37 36.19 13.62
N TRP A 582 6.48 35.45 14.27
CA TRP A 582 5.73 35.94 15.43
C TRP A 582 6.61 36.17 16.66
N GLY A 583 7.48 35.18 16.98
CA GLY A 583 8.18 35.05 18.27
C GLY A 583 7.48 34.07 19.22
N GLU A 584 7.92 34.01 20.48
CA GLU A 584 7.24 33.26 21.55
C GLU A 584 6.66 34.25 22.58
N SER A 585 5.40 34.07 22.96
CA SER A 585 4.67 34.93 23.93
C SER A 585 3.48 34.16 24.50
N LYS A 586 2.82 34.65 25.55
CA LYS A 586 1.49 34.11 25.86
C LYS A 586 0.50 34.65 24.82
N LEU A 587 -0.58 33.91 24.58
CA LEU A 587 -1.56 34.27 23.54
C LEU A 587 -2.94 34.42 24.14
N LEU A 588 -3.54 35.56 23.89
CA LEU A 588 -4.96 35.80 24.05
C LEU A 588 -5.61 35.94 22.66
N LEU A 589 -6.53 35.04 22.35
CA LEU A 589 -7.22 35.00 21.07
C LEU A 589 -8.67 35.44 21.23
N LYS A 590 -9.16 36.31 20.34
CA LYS A 590 -10.53 36.81 20.36
C LYS A 590 -11.22 36.62 19.01
N SER A 591 -12.53 36.36 19.06
CA SER A 591 -13.45 36.42 17.92
C SER A 591 -14.49 37.52 18.20
N GLY A 592 -14.39 38.64 17.49
CA GLY A 592 -15.13 39.86 17.85
C GLY A 592 -14.75 40.34 19.26
N GLN A 593 -15.72 40.37 20.17
CA GLN A 593 -15.51 40.71 21.58
C GLN A 593 -15.27 39.48 22.48
N GLU A 594 -15.56 38.27 21.99
CA GLU A 594 -15.44 37.04 22.75
C GLU A 594 -13.96 36.62 22.85
N THR A 595 -13.50 36.32 24.07
CA THR A 595 -12.20 35.66 24.27
C THR A 595 -12.37 34.16 24.07
N LEU A 596 -11.61 33.59 23.13
CA LEU A 596 -11.67 32.17 22.82
C LEU A 596 -10.93 31.34 23.86
N THR A 597 -11.51 30.20 24.19
CA THR A 597 -10.94 29.17 25.07
C THR A 597 -10.29 28.04 24.25
N ARG A 598 -9.41 27.24 24.87
CA ARG A 598 -8.63 26.17 24.19
C ARG A 598 -9.46 25.04 23.57
N ASN A 599 -10.77 24.97 23.84
CA ASN A 599 -11.69 24.07 23.15
C ASN A 599 -12.19 24.64 21.79
N LYS A 600 -12.04 25.96 21.56
CA LYS A 600 -12.41 26.66 20.32
C LYS A 600 -11.21 26.99 19.44
N TYR A 601 -9.98 26.92 19.97
CA TYR A 601 -8.77 27.09 19.17
C TYR A 601 -7.61 26.25 19.70
N ARG A 602 -6.65 26.00 18.84
CA ARG A 602 -5.33 25.47 19.19
C ARG A 602 -4.25 26.35 18.61
N ALA A 603 -3.10 26.38 19.27
CA ALA A 603 -1.99 27.21 18.83
C ALA A 603 -0.67 26.48 19.05
N GLY A 604 0.32 26.76 18.21
CA GLY A 604 1.64 26.16 18.27
C GLY A 604 2.72 27.09 17.75
N TYR A 605 3.92 26.97 18.29
CA TYR A 605 5.09 27.68 17.79
C TYR A 605 5.93 26.77 16.92
N VAL A 606 6.34 27.27 15.77
CA VAL A 606 7.19 26.54 14.81
C VAL A 606 8.53 27.24 14.73
N ARG A 607 9.55 26.61 15.32
CA ARG A 607 10.91 27.13 15.32
C ARG A 607 11.55 26.91 13.95
N ARG A 608 12.09 27.98 13.38
CA ARG A 608 12.92 28.00 12.17
C ARG A 608 14.31 28.53 12.56
N PRO A 609 15.35 28.33 11.74
CA PRO A 609 16.71 28.76 12.09
C PRO A 609 16.80 30.22 12.58
N GLU A 610 16.10 31.13 11.91
CA GLU A 610 16.19 32.58 12.16
C GLU A 610 14.90 33.22 12.69
N ARG A 611 13.85 32.42 12.95
CA ARG A 611 12.56 32.96 13.39
C ARG A 611 11.70 31.91 14.09
N THR A 612 10.74 32.37 14.88
CA THR A 612 9.67 31.51 15.39
C THR A 612 8.35 31.95 14.76
N ASP A 613 7.70 31.02 14.08
CA ASP A 613 6.40 31.21 13.46
C ASP A 613 5.30 30.76 14.45
N LEU A 614 4.07 31.28 14.30
CA LEU A 614 2.90 30.90 15.10
C LEU A 614 1.84 30.29 14.18
N VAL A 615 1.37 29.10 14.48
CA VAL A 615 0.20 28.49 13.85
C VAL A 615 -0.98 28.50 14.81
N ILE A 616 -2.14 28.89 14.32
CA ILE A 616 -3.41 28.89 15.06
C ILE A 616 -4.44 28.12 14.22
N TRP A 617 -5.11 27.15 14.82
CA TRP A 617 -6.26 26.46 14.23
C TRP A 617 -7.52 26.81 15.02
N LEU A 618 -8.60 27.16 14.32
CA LEU A 618 -9.87 27.57 14.92
C LEU A 618 -10.93 26.52 14.68
N LYS A 619 -11.67 26.12 15.71
CA LYS A 619 -12.87 25.29 15.57
C LYS A 619 -14.08 26.20 15.38
N MET A 620 -14.45 26.47 14.13
CA MET A 620 -15.59 27.33 13.81
C MET A 620 -16.09 27.15 12.38
N GLU A 621 -17.38 27.42 12.20
CA GLU A 621 -18.01 27.57 10.89
C GLU A 621 -18.73 28.92 10.81
N ALA A 622 -18.58 29.64 9.71
CA ALA A 622 -19.24 30.94 9.54
C ALA A 622 -19.59 31.25 8.08
N LYS A 623 -20.78 31.82 7.87
CA LYS A 623 -21.25 32.37 6.59
C LYS A 623 -21.24 33.90 6.55
N LYS A 624 -20.83 34.52 7.66
CA LYS A 624 -20.71 35.98 7.82
C LYS A 624 -19.25 36.32 8.12
N PRO A 625 -18.82 37.58 7.90
CA PRO A 625 -17.48 38.01 8.26
C PRO A 625 -17.15 37.73 9.73
N VAL A 626 -15.95 37.23 10.00
CA VAL A 626 -15.45 36.94 11.35
C VAL A 626 -14.18 37.74 11.60
N LYS A 627 -14.21 38.58 12.63
CA LYS A 627 -13.03 39.32 13.09
C LYS A 627 -12.26 38.51 14.11
N ILE A 628 -11.00 38.22 13.82
CA ILE A 628 -10.07 37.52 14.72
C ILE A 628 -9.00 38.50 15.20
N THR A 629 -8.73 38.48 16.51
CA THR A 629 -7.64 39.26 17.12
C THR A 629 -6.72 38.34 17.92
N VAL A 630 -5.43 38.37 17.61
CA VAL A 630 -4.35 37.68 18.31
C VAL A 630 -3.56 38.70 19.12
N VAL A 631 -3.57 38.59 20.45
CA VAL A 631 -2.86 39.50 21.36
C VAL A 631 -1.67 38.75 21.98
N PRO A 632 -0.43 39.25 21.81
CA PRO A 632 0.71 38.77 22.57
C PRO A 632 0.61 39.31 24.01
N GLU A 633 0.65 38.42 24.99
CA GLU A 633 0.71 38.72 26.43
C GLU A 633 2.15 38.69 26.95
#